data_AF-A0A120KMH8-F1
#
_entry.id   AF-A0A120KMH8-F1
#
_cell.length_a   1.000
_cell.length_b   1.000
_cell.length_c   1.000
_cell.angle_alpha   90.00
_cell.angle_beta   90.00
_cell.angle_gamma   90.00
#
_symmetry.space_group_name_H-M   'P 1'
#
loop_
_entity.id
_entity.type
_entity.pdbx_description
1 polymer ?
#
loop_
_entity_poly.entity_id
_entity_poly.type
_entity_poly.pdbx_seq_one_letter_code
_entity_poly.pdbx_strand_id
1 'polypeptide(L)'
;MQLNAPVLMPVWMTVIAIVGAILAIAFILRAVLVTLRDRSRTIGDVPMAPDERRQWSGKVDEAARRYRDGETDLRGLHLELAEVLRGFASARSGEDIDTATAREILDMADTTGPRSIEERLRMVRRGGRPLDTNPLGHVGELLTVWEQPSFDRDPRAAADQAIKEAGEVVHRW
;
A
#
# COMPACT_ATOMS: atom_id res chain seq x y z
N MET A 1 21.59 23.65 -65.00
CA MET A 1 21.21 23.05 -63.70
C MET A 1 22.50 22.70 -62.97
N GLN A 2 22.89 23.47 -61.95
CA GLN A 2 23.99 23.08 -61.06
C GLN A 2 23.44 22.00 -60.12
N LEU A 3 24.00 20.79 -60.20
CA LEU A 3 23.74 19.73 -59.25
C LEU A 3 24.53 20.07 -57.98
N ASN A 4 23.83 20.36 -56.88
CA ASN A 4 24.47 20.60 -55.59
C ASN A 4 25.30 19.36 -55.22
N ALA A 5 26.61 19.54 -54.99
CA ALA A 5 27.50 18.47 -54.58
C ALA A 5 27.00 17.85 -53.26
N PRO A 6 27.08 16.52 -53.09
CA PRO A 6 26.65 15.87 -51.85
C PRO A 6 27.51 16.39 -50.69
N VAL A 7 26.89 17.13 -49.78
CA VAL A 7 27.54 17.60 -48.56
C VAL A 7 27.76 16.35 -47.70
N LEU A 8 28.98 15.82 -47.69
CA LEU A 8 29.37 14.78 -46.73
C LEU A 8 29.06 15.35 -45.35
N MET A 9 28.09 14.75 -44.64
CA MET A 9 27.78 15.19 -43.28
C MET A 9 29.06 15.14 -42.46
N PRO A 10 29.46 16.25 -41.81
CA PRO A 10 30.68 16.28 -41.04
C PRO A 10 30.67 15.19 -39.98
N VAL A 11 31.77 14.43 -39.88
CA VAL A 11 31.91 13.28 -38.96
C VAL A 11 31.57 13.64 -37.50
N TRP A 12 31.80 14.90 -37.10
CA TRP A 12 31.45 15.40 -35.77
C TRP A 12 29.93 15.37 -35.49
N MET A 13 29.08 15.56 -36.50
CA MET A 13 27.61 15.43 -36.34
C MET A 13 27.21 13.98 -36.05
N THR A 14 27.89 13.01 -36.66
CA THR A 14 27.68 11.59 -36.37
C THR A 14 28.09 11.25 -34.94
N VAL A 15 29.20 11.81 -34.46
CA VAL A 15 29.64 11.65 -33.06
C VAL A 15 28.61 12.21 -32.09
N ILE A 16 28.09 13.42 -32.33
CA ILE A 16 27.04 14.03 -31.49
C ILE A 16 25.76 13.20 -31.49
N ALA A 17 25.34 12.70 -32.66
CA ALA A 17 24.15 11.86 -32.77
C ALA A 17 24.29 10.57 -31.96
N ILE A 18 25.46 9.92 -32.00
CA ILE A 18 25.75 8.71 -31.22
C ILE A 18 25.75 9.01 -29.72
N VAL A 19 26.41 10.10 -29.30
CA VAL A 19 26.44 10.50 -27.88
C VAL A 19 25.03 10.81 -27.38
N GLY A 20 24.23 11.53 -28.16
CA GLY A 20 22.83 11.81 -27.85
C GLY A 20 21.99 10.55 -27.74
N ALA A 21 22.18 9.58 -28.64
CA ALA A 21 21.50 8.30 -28.60
C ALA A 21 21.87 7.50 -27.34
N ILE A 22 23.16 7.46 -26.97
CA ILE A 22 23.62 6.79 -25.75
C ILE A 22 23.01 7.43 -24.50
N LEU A 23 22.97 8.76 -24.43
CA LEU A 23 22.35 9.48 -23.31
C LEU A 23 20.84 9.22 -23.23
N ALA A 24 20.15 9.20 -24.37
CA ALA A 24 18.73 8.88 -24.42
C ALA A 24 18.47 7.43 -23.96
N ILE A 25 19.27 6.47 -24.42
CA ILE A 25 19.18 5.07 -23.99
C ILE A 25 19.47 4.95 -22.49
N ALA A 26 20.51 5.61 -21.98
CA ALA A 26 20.82 5.61 -20.55
C ALA A 26 19.72 6.25 -19.71
N PHE A 27 19.09 7.32 -20.21
CA PHE A 27 17.95 7.97 -19.57
C PHE A 27 16.72 7.06 -19.55
N ILE A 28 16.40 6.40 -20.66
CA ILE A 28 15.30 5.44 -20.76
C ILE A 28 15.58 4.24 -19.85
N LEU A 29 16.79 3.68 -19.89
CA LEU A 29 17.19 2.57 -19.02
C LEU A 29 17.09 2.98 -17.56
N ARG A 30 17.52 4.18 -17.18
CA ARG A 30 17.35 4.71 -15.82
C ARG A 30 15.87 4.84 -15.45
N ALA A 31 15.06 5.43 -16.31
CA ALA A 31 13.62 5.60 -16.06
C ALA A 31 12.95 4.23 -15.90
N VAL A 32 13.23 3.30 -16.81
CA VAL A 32 12.75 1.91 -16.75
C VAL A 32 13.28 1.19 -15.51
N LEU A 33 14.54 1.37 -15.12
CA LEU A 33 15.06 0.79 -13.87
C LEU A 33 14.42 1.39 -12.63
N VAL A 34 14.11 2.69 -12.62
CA VAL A 34 13.39 3.32 -11.50
C VAL A 34 11.96 2.78 -11.43
N THR A 35 11.23 2.73 -12.55
CA THR A 35 9.85 2.21 -12.60
C THR A 35 9.77 0.69 -12.36
N LEU A 36 10.74 -0.09 -12.86
CA LEU A 36 10.84 -1.51 -12.57
C LEU A 36 11.31 -1.75 -11.13
N ARG A 37 12.14 -0.88 -10.55
CA ARG A 37 12.54 -0.99 -9.14
C ARG A 37 11.37 -0.71 -8.20
N ASP A 38 10.51 0.26 -8.55
CA ASP A 38 9.21 0.49 -7.90
C ASP A 38 8.31 -0.75 -8.01
N ARG A 39 8.18 -1.33 -9.20
CA ARG A 39 7.32 -2.50 -9.43
C ARG A 39 7.91 -3.81 -8.86
N SER A 40 9.23 -3.87 -8.66
CA SER A 40 9.96 -5.02 -8.08
C SER A 40 10.01 -5.02 -6.56
N ARG A 41 9.55 -3.96 -5.90
CA ARG A 41 9.05 -4.06 -4.52
C ARG A 41 7.68 -4.73 -4.57
N THR A 42 7.66 -5.96 -5.06
CA THR A 42 6.61 -6.92 -4.73
C THR A 42 6.77 -7.13 -3.23
N ILE A 43 5.89 -6.45 -2.48
CA ILE A 43 5.88 -6.40 -1.02
C ILE A 43 5.59 -7.82 -0.52
N GLY A 44 6.67 -8.52 -0.19
CA GLY A 44 6.68 -9.85 0.38
C GLY A 44 8.12 -10.17 0.77
N ASP A 45 8.28 -10.76 1.95
CA ASP A 45 9.45 -11.54 2.35
C ASP A 45 10.63 -10.87 3.08
N VAL A 46 10.67 -9.54 3.28
CA VAL A 46 11.60 -8.99 4.30
C VAL A 46 10.88 -8.94 5.65
N PRO A 47 11.22 -9.82 6.62
CA PRO A 47 10.60 -9.79 7.94
C PRO A 47 10.91 -8.45 8.62
N MET A 48 9.87 -7.78 9.11
CA MET A 48 10.05 -6.53 9.84
C MET A 48 10.88 -6.76 11.11
N ALA A 49 11.73 -5.80 11.48
CA ALA A 49 12.55 -5.95 12.66
C ALA A 49 11.67 -6.17 13.90
N PRO A 50 12.05 -7.07 14.84
CA PRO A 50 11.22 -7.38 16.02
C PRO A 50 10.85 -6.15 16.86
N ASP A 51 11.72 -5.13 16.88
CA ASP A 51 11.51 -3.90 17.64
C ASP A 51 10.49 -2.97 16.97
N GLU A 52 10.52 -2.86 15.64
CA GLU A 52 9.49 -2.13 14.88
C GLU A 52 8.13 -2.79 15.04
N ARG A 53 8.07 -4.12 15.00
CA ARG A 53 6.83 -4.86 15.25
C ARG A 53 6.27 -4.57 16.64
N ARG A 54 7.12 -4.57 17.68
CA ARG A 54 6.72 -4.24 19.06
C ARG A 54 6.13 -2.83 19.17
N GLN A 55 6.67 -1.87 18.43
CA GLN A 55 6.14 -0.51 18.41
C GLN A 55 4.70 -0.47 17.88
N TRP A 56 4.43 -1.15 16.75
CA TRP A 56 3.08 -1.20 16.17
C TRP A 56 2.10 -2.00 17.04
N SER A 57 2.54 -3.12 17.63
CA SER A 57 1.72 -3.84 18.63
C SER A 57 1.38 -2.96 19.82
N GLY A 58 2.34 -2.16 20.31
CA GLY A 58 2.12 -1.21 21.40
C GLY A 58 1.06 -0.14 21.07
N LYS A 59 1.02 0.35 19.82
CA LYS A 59 -0.02 1.29 19.37
C LYS A 59 -1.42 0.66 19.32
N VAL A 60 -1.52 -0.60 18.88
CA VAL A 60 -2.78 -1.36 18.92
C VAL A 60 -3.25 -1.55 20.37
N ASP A 61 -2.33 -1.90 21.28
CA ASP A 61 -2.62 -2.08 22.70
C ASP A 61 -3.05 -0.78 23.39
N GLU A 62 -2.48 0.35 22.98
CA GLU A 62 -2.85 1.69 23.46
C GLU A 62 -4.26 2.09 23.02
N ALA A 63 -4.60 1.92 21.73
CA ALA A 63 -5.95 2.14 21.24
C ALA A 63 -6.97 1.24 21.95
N ALA A 64 -6.64 -0.04 22.14
CA ALA A 64 -7.45 -0.98 22.90
C ALA A 64 -7.63 -0.57 24.37
N ARG A 65 -6.58 -0.02 25.01
CA ARG A 65 -6.65 0.48 26.38
C ARG A 65 -7.60 1.69 26.46
N ARG A 66 -7.44 2.69 25.59
CA ARG A 66 -8.29 3.89 25.61
C ARG A 66 -9.77 3.57 25.40
N TYR A 67 -10.09 2.60 24.53
CA TYR A 67 -11.46 2.10 24.40
C TYR A 67 -11.96 1.42 25.69
N ARG A 68 -11.16 0.55 26.31
CA ARG A 68 -11.53 -0.15 27.56
C ARG A 68 -11.72 0.81 28.73
N ASP A 69 -10.93 1.88 28.78
CA ASP A 69 -11.02 2.93 29.79
C ASP A 69 -12.20 3.90 29.51
N GLY A 70 -12.88 3.74 28.38
CA GLY A 70 -14.03 4.54 27.97
C GLY A 70 -13.66 5.94 27.45
N GLU A 71 -12.38 6.17 27.13
CA GLU A 71 -11.89 7.42 26.57
C GLU A 71 -12.29 7.57 25.10
N THR A 72 -12.48 6.45 24.38
CA THR A 72 -12.96 6.43 23.00
C THR A 72 -14.23 5.60 22.89
N ASP A 73 -15.11 5.97 21.97
CA ASP A 73 -16.20 5.09 21.53
C ASP A 73 -15.70 4.09 20.49
N LEU A 74 -16.58 3.18 20.04
CA LEU A 74 -16.25 2.16 19.04
C LEU A 74 -15.77 2.80 17.72
N ARG A 75 -16.38 3.92 17.34
CA ARG A 75 -15.99 4.65 16.13
C ARG A 75 -14.59 5.26 16.28
N GLY A 76 -14.28 5.83 17.44
CA GLY A 76 -12.95 6.31 17.78
C GLY A 76 -11.92 5.19 17.71
N LEU A 77 -12.21 4.01 18.28
CA LEU A 77 -11.35 2.84 18.19
C LEU A 77 -11.08 2.44 16.73
N HIS A 78 -12.11 2.36 15.89
CA HIS A 78 -11.95 2.05 14.46
C HIS A 78 -11.06 3.06 13.73
N LEU A 79 -11.20 4.36 14.03
CA LEU A 79 -10.37 5.39 13.42
C LEU A 79 -8.90 5.29 13.85
N GLU A 80 -8.66 5.01 15.13
CA GLU A 80 -7.31 4.83 15.67
C GLU A 80 -6.65 3.56 15.13
N LEU A 81 -7.36 2.44 15.10
CA LEU A 81 -6.86 1.21 14.47
C LEU A 81 -6.61 1.40 12.98
N ALA A 82 -7.47 2.15 12.29
CA ALA A 82 -7.27 2.49 10.89
C ALA A 82 -6.01 3.33 10.66
N GLU A 83 -5.75 4.32 11.50
CA GLU A 83 -4.52 5.11 11.48
C GLU A 83 -3.28 4.24 11.74
N VAL A 84 -3.33 3.38 12.76
CA VAL A 84 -2.24 2.45 13.08
C VAL A 84 -1.95 1.50 11.92
N LEU A 85 -2.97 0.95 11.29
CA LEU A 85 -2.79 0.03 10.15
C LEU A 85 -2.29 0.74 8.88
N ARG A 86 -2.71 1.99 8.60
CA ARG A 86 -2.15 2.78 7.50
C ARG A 86 -0.67 3.10 7.74
N GLY A 87 -0.32 3.51 8.95
CA GLY A 87 1.08 3.73 9.35
C GLY A 87 1.93 2.47 9.27
N PHE A 88 1.39 1.33 9.71
CA PHE A 88 2.05 0.03 9.57
C PHE A 88 2.24 -0.34 8.09
N ALA A 89 1.21 -0.16 7.27
CA ALA A 89 1.28 -0.42 5.83
C ALA A 89 2.32 0.49 5.15
N SER A 90 2.37 1.77 5.50
CA SER A 90 3.35 2.76 5.02
C SER A 90 4.79 2.35 5.38
N ALA A 91 5.01 1.97 6.64
CA ALA A 91 6.31 1.47 7.10
C ALA A 91 6.74 0.18 6.39
N ARG A 92 5.77 -0.67 6.01
CA ARG A 92 6.02 -1.97 5.36
C ARG A 92 6.22 -1.86 3.84
N SER A 93 5.46 -0.98 3.17
CA SER A 93 5.55 -0.77 1.72
C SER A 93 6.70 0.16 1.35
N GLY A 94 7.08 1.08 2.26
CA GLY A 94 7.97 2.20 1.95
C GLY A 94 7.33 3.24 1.03
N GLU A 95 6.00 3.19 0.89
CA GLU A 95 5.14 4.10 0.13
C GLU A 95 4.25 4.86 1.11
N ASP A 96 3.96 6.14 0.85
CA ASP A 96 3.17 6.97 1.77
C ASP A 96 1.68 6.57 1.73
N ILE A 97 1.29 5.71 2.68
CA ILE A 97 -0.06 5.15 2.81
C ILE A 97 -0.89 5.87 3.90
N ASP A 98 -0.27 6.76 4.67
CA ASP A 98 -0.89 7.38 5.85
C ASP A 98 -2.16 8.17 5.50
N THR A 99 -2.18 8.75 4.29
CA THR A 99 -3.30 9.53 3.74
C THR A 99 -4.14 8.76 2.74
N ALA A 100 -3.76 7.53 2.40
CA ALA A 100 -4.43 6.74 1.38
C ALA A 100 -5.78 6.21 1.88
N THR A 101 -6.78 6.33 1.02
CA THR A 101 -8.09 5.72 1.24
C THR A 101 -8.00 4.20 1.16
N ALA A 102 -8.94 3.49 1.79
CA ALA A 102 -9.03 2.03 1.70
C ALA A 102 -9.04 1.55 0.23
N ARG A 103 -9.68 2.30 -0.66
CA ARG A 103 -9.75 1.98 -2.10
C ARG A 103 -8.41 2.16 -2.80
N GLU A 104 -7.66 3.21 -2.49
CA GLU A 104 -6.31 3.43 -3.05
C GLU A 104 -5.35 2.36 -2.55
N ILE A 105 -5.42 1.97 -1.27
CA ILE A 105 -4.60 0.87 -0.71
C ILE A 105 -4.87 -0.45 -1.45
N LEU A 106 -6.13 -0.72 -1.79
CA LEU A 106 -6.51 -1.91 -2.55
C LEU A 106 -6.08 -1.86 -4.02
N ASP A 107 -5.93 -0.68 -4.60
CA ASP A 107 -5.43 -0.47 -5.96
C ASP A 107 -3.90 -0.62 -6.03
N MET A 108 -3.20 -0.18 -4.98
CA MET A 108 -1.75 -0.36 -4.81
C MET A 108 -1.36 -1.82 -4.48
N ALA A 109 -2.23 -2.56 -3.80
CA ALA A 109 -1.97 -3.93 -3.43
C ALA A 109 -1.99 -4.88 -4.65
N ASP A 110 -0.95 -5.70 -4.80
CA ASP A 110 -0.96 -6.84 -5.72
C ASP A 110 -1.85 -7.96 -5.14
N THR A 111 -3.15 -7.74 -5.27
CA THR A 111 -4.18 -8.48 -4.55
C THR A 111 -4.41 -9.88 -5.10
N THR A 112 -4.61 -10.84 -4.21
CA THR A 112 -4.75 -12.27 -4.58
C THR A 112 -6.20 -12.64 -5.01
N GLY A 113 -7.13 -11.68 -4.92
CA GLY A 113 -8.58 -11.88 -5.10
C GLY A 113 -9.14 -11.55 -6.51
N PRO A 114 -10.48 -11.40 -6.65
CA PRO A 114 -11.14 -11.09 -7.94
C PRO A 114 -10.54 -9.86 -8.61
N ARG A 115 -10.34 -9.86 -9.95
CA ARG A 115 -9.71 -8.73 -10.66
C ARG A 115 -10.43 -7.39 -10.48
N SER A 116 -11.72 -7.41 -10.12
CA SER A 116 -12.48 -6.19 -9.88
C SER A 116 -12.54 -5.85 -8.38
N ILE A 117 -11.94 -4.70 -8.02
CA ILE A 117 -11.94 -4.16 -6.65
C ILE A 117 -13.38 -4.01 -6.12
N GLU A 118 -14.32 -3.61 -6.97
CA GLU A 118 -15.72 -3.38 -6.56
C GLU A 118 -16.45 -4.65 -6.15
N GLU A 119 -16.22 -5.75 -6.86
CA GLU A 119 -16.80 -7.05 -6.51
C GLU A 119 -16.19 -7.57 -5.21
N ARG A 120 -14.89 -7.40 -5.03
CA ARG A 120 -14.19 -7.76 -3.79
C ARG A 120 -14.70 -6.96 -2.60
N LEU A 121 -14.78 -5.63 -2.73
CA LEU A 121 -15.38 -4.76 -1.72
C LEU A 121 -16.82 -5.17 -1.43
N ARG A 122 -17.62 -5.54 -2.44
CA ARG A 122 -18.98 -6.05 -2.21
C ARG A 122 -18.98 -7.34 -1.38
N MET A 123 -18.04 -8.25 -1.62
CA MET A 123 -17.91 -9.49 -0.83
C MET A 123 -17.45 -9.21 0.59
N VAL A 124 -16.41 -8.39 0.78
CA VAL A 124 -15.90 -7.99 2.11
C VAL A 124 -16.99 -7.32 2.93
N ARG A 125 -17.73 -6.37 2.33
CA ARG A 125 -18.86 -5.71 2.99
C ARG A 125 -20.00 -6.66 3.36
N ARG A 126 -20.22 -7.73 2.59
CA ARG A 126 -21.25 -8.73 2.87
C ARG A 126 -20.80 -9.74 3.93
N GLY A 127 -19.51 -10.08 3.93
CA GLY A 127 -18.91 -11.04 4.84
C GLY A 127 -18.43 -10.45 6.16
N GLY A 128 -18.25 -9.13 6.23
CA GLY A 128 -17.74 -8.42 7.41
C GLY A 128 -16.29 -8.77 7.76
N ARG A 129 -15.53 -9.35 6.83
CA ARG A 129 -14.16 -9.82 7.08
C ARG A 129 -13.29 -9.68 5.83
N PRO A 130 -11.97 -9.43 5.99
CA PRO A 130 -11.02 -9.44 4.89
C PRO A 130 -10.87 -10.85 4.29
N LEU A 131 -10.56 -10.89 3.00
CA LEU A 131 -10.41 -12.06 2.14
C LEU A 131 -8.99 -12.20 1.57
N ASP A 132 -8.24 -11.11 1.46
CA ASP A 132 -6.92 -11.11 0.82
C ASP A 132 -5.84 -11.72 1.72
N THR A 133 -4.91 -12.41 1.06
CA THR A 133 -3.70 -12.98 1.64
C THR A 133 -2.48 -12.09 1.45
N ASN A 134 -2.56 -11.04 0.62
CA ASN A 134 -1.54 -9.99 0.56
C ASN A 134 -1.68 -9.05 1.78
N PRO A 135 -0.60 -8.67 2.48
CA PRO A 135 -0.66 -7.78 3.64
C PRO A 135 -1.33 -6.43 3.36
N LEU A 136 -1.01 -5.78 2.23
CA LEU A 136 -1.62 -4.50 1.85
C LEU A 136 -3.08 -4.66 1.45
N GLY A 137 -3.40 -5.74 0.72
CA GLY A 137 -4.78 -6.06 0.36
C GLY A 137 -5.65 -6.28 1.60
N HIS A 138 -5.12 -7.03 2.57
CA HIS A 138 -5.80 -7.33 3.82
C HIS A 138 -6.06 -6.07 4.67
N VAL A 139 -5.09 -5.15 4.76
CA VAL A 139 -5.26 -3.85 5.42
C VAL A 139 -6.35 -3.02 4.73
N GLY A 140 -6.32 -2.91 3.40
CA GLY A 140 -7.34 -2.15 2.67
C GLY A 140 -8.77 -2.70 2.86
N GLU A 141 -8.91 -4.02 2.96
CA GLU A 141 -10.20 -4.66 3.23
C GLU A 141 -10.68 -4.43 4.68
N LEU A 142 -9.80 -4.50 5.67
CA LEU A 142 -10.13 -4.19 7.07
C LEU A 142 -10.60 -2.74 7.23
N LEU A 143 -9.88 -1.80 6.62
CA LEU A 143 -10.26 -0.38 6.61
C LEU A 143 -11.66 -0.19 6.01
N THR A 144 -11.97 -0.92 4.93
CA THR A 144 -13.30 -0.89 4.32
C THR A 144 -14.39 -1.35 5.29
N VAL A 145 -14.14 -2.37 6.11
CA VAL A 145 -15.10 -2.87 7.10
C VAL A 145 -15.33 -1.82 8.19
N TRP A 146 -14.26 -1.22 8.71
CA TRP A 146 -14.34 -0.25 9.81
C TRP A 146 -14.87 1.13 9.40
N GLU A 147 -14.72 1.51 8.13
CA GLU A 147 -15.32 2.74 7.57
C GLU A 147 -16.86 2.65 7.45
N GLN A 148 -17.45 1.45 7.59
CA GLN A 148 -18.90 1.31 7.62
C GLN A 148 -19.48 1.78 8.97
N PRO A 149 -20.64 2.44 8.97
CA PRO A 149 -21.40 2.64 10.20
C PRO A 149 -21.75 1.27 10.82
N SER A 150 -21.06 0.89 11.89
CA SER A 150 -21.36 -0.34 12.61
C SER A 150 -22.61 -0.14 13.46
N PHE A 151 -23.74 -0.67 13.00
CA PHE A 151 -24.96 -0.80 13.81
C PHE A 151 -24.97 -2.12 14.60
N ASP A 152 -23.78 -2.56 15.04
CA ASP A 152 -23.66 -3.85 15.70
C ASP A 152 -24.42 -3.86 17.01
N ARG A 153 -25.13 -4.97 17.21
CA ARG A 153 -25.99 -5.17 18.38
C ARG A 153 -25.18 -5.32 19.67
N ASP A 154 -23.90 -5.66 19.54
CA ASP A 154 -22.91 -5.73 20.62
C ASP A 154 -21.62 -4.98 20.22
N PRO A 155 -21.47 -3.71 20.64
CA PRO A 155 -20.31 -2.91 20.29
C PRO A 155 -19.00 -3.39 20.94
N ARG A 156 -19.07 -4.16 22.03
CA ARG A 156 -17.87 -4.68 22.70
C ARG A 156 -17.30 -5.86 21.94
N ALA A 157 -18.15 -6.77 21.49
CA ALA A 157 -17.72 -7.89 20.65
C ALA A 157 -17.08 -7.40 19.33
N ALA A 158 -17.64 -6.36 18.72
CA ALA A 158 -17.06 -5.71 17.54
C ALA A 158 -15.69 -5.10 17.82
N ALA A 159 -15.53 -4.40 18.95
CA ALA A 159 -14.24 -3.83 19.37
C ALA A 159 -13.17 -4.91 19.60
N ASP A 160 -13.48 -5.97 20.34
CA ASP A 160 -12.56 -7.07 20.62
C ASP A 160 -12.11 -7.77 19.34
N GLN A 161 -13.04 -7.93 18.38
CA GLN A 161 -12.71 -8.50 17.07
C GLN A 161 -11.80 -7.59 16.25
N ALA A 162 -12.08 -6.28 16.19
CA ALA A 162 -11.24 -5.32 15.47
C ALA A 162 -9.81 -5.27 16.04
N ILE A 163 -9.67 -5.28 17.38
CA ILE A 163 -8.37 -5.30 18.06
C ILE A 163 -7.60 -6.59 17.72
N LYS A 164 -8.29 -7.73 17.74
CA LYS A 164 -7.68 -9.02 17.40
C LYS A 164 -7.20 -9.06 15.95
N GLU A 165 -8.03 -8.60 15.01
CA GLU A 165 -7.69 -8.54 13.59
C GLU A 165 -6.50 -7.60 13.33
N ALA A 166 -6.47 -6.42 13.96
CA ALA A 166 -5.34 -5.49 13.87
C ALA A 166 -4.04 -6.11 14.42
N GLY A 167 -4.11 -6.76 15.60
CA GLY A 167 -2.97 -7.44 16.21
C GLY A 167 -2.46 -8.61 15.35
N GLU A 168 -3.37 -9.37 14.73
CA GLU A 168 -3.02 -10.47 13.83
C GLU A 168 -2.29 -9.98 12.59
N VAL A 169 -2.69 -8.84 12.01
CA VAL A 169 -1.99 -8.22 10.87
C VAL A 169 -0.56 -7.84 11.24
N VAL A 170 -0.37 -7.13 12.35
CA VAL A 170 0.96 -6.71 12.83
C VAL A 170 1.83 -7.91 13.20
N HIS A 171 1.23 -9.01 13.67
CA HIS A 171 1.96 -10.21 14.07
C HIS A 171 2.30 -11.13 12.91
N ARG A 172 1.39 -11.30 11.93
CA ARG A 172 1.59 -12.22 10.80
C ARG A 172 2.57 -11.64 9.78
N TRP A 173 2.54 -10.33 9.56
CA TRP A 173 3.29 -9.67 8.51
C TRP A 173 4.46 -8.87 9.05
#